data_AF-A0A967XDE3-F1
#
_entry.id   AF-A0A967XDE3-F1
#
_cell.length_a   1.000
_cell.length_b   1.000
_cell.length_c   1.000
_cell.angle_alpha   90.00
_cell.angle_beta   90.00
_cell.angle_gamma   90.00
#
_symmetry.space_group_name_H-M   'P 1'
#
loop_
_entity.id
_entity.type
_entity.pdbx_description
1 polymer ?
#
loop_
_entity_poly.entity_id
_entity_poly.type
_entity_poly.pdbx_seq_one_letter_code
_entity_poly.pdbx_strand_id
1 'polypeptide(L)'
;MNVPRIVCLLSALLAPGSVWAAGHPLHKVADGISVYLGVVPAAVVQERFENRPEAVMHGGASGKAGRYHVMVALFDEHSGHRLTAAEIEATVSELGLSGSRKILEPMEVGGVTTYGNYFELSGAGFYRIVLEIRRPGVARATWTSFQYQLSRAR
;
A
#
# COMPACT_ATOMS: atom_id res chain seq x y z
N MET A 1 32.52 66.05 10.79
CA MET A 1 32.26 65.76 9.36
C MET A 1 32.64 64.31 9.06
N ASN A 2 31.86 63.66 8.19
CA ASN A 2 32.03 62.34 7.55
C ASN A 2 31.51 61.05 8.26
N VAL A 3 30.19 60.88 8.11
CA VAL A 3 29.35 59.71 7.73
C VAL A 3 29.94 58.28 7.88
N PRO A 4 29.28 57.36 8.63
CA PRO A 4 29.55 55.93 8.57
C PRO A 4 28.86 55.25 7.37
N ARG A 5 29.58 54.33 6.74
CA ARG A 5 29.13 53.50 5.61
C ARG A 5 28.04 52.52 6.06
N ILE A 6 26.93 52.55 5.35
CA ILE A 6 25.83 51.58 5.43
C ILE A 6 26.38 50.20 5.02
N VAL A 7 26.27 49.21 5.90
CA VAL A 7 26.35 47.79 5.55
C VAL A 7 24.97 47.20 5.79
N CYS A 8 24.19 47.09 4.72
CA CYS A 8 22.95 46.30 4.72
C CYS A 8 23.32 44.82 4.86
N LEU A 9 23.14 44.22 6.04
CA LEU A 9 23.02 42.77 6.15
C LEU A 9 21.60 42.36 5.75
N LEU A 10 21.43 41.99 4.48
CA LEU A 10 20.38 41.07 4.05
C LEU A 10 20.86 39.65 4.38
N SER A 11 20.45 39.12 5.53
CA SER A 11 20.58 37.70 5.82
C SER A 11 19.24 37.03 5.52
N ALA A 12 19.22 36.33 4.39
CA ALA A 12 18.08 35.58 3.87
C ALA A 12 17.58 34.55 4.89
N LEU A 13 16.28 34.59 5.16
CA LEU A 13 15.56 33.60 5.95
C LEU A 13 15.57 32.27 5.16
N LEU A 14 16.41 31.32 5.55
CA LEU A 14 16.25 29.93 5.11
C LEU A 14 14.97 29.40 5.76
N ALA A 15 13.85 29.48 5.04
CA ALA A 15 12.69 28.67 5.37
C ALA A 15 13.07 27.20 5.09
N PRO A 16 13.04 26.30 6.09
CA PRO A 16 13.10 24.88 5.81
C PRO A 16 11.86 24.54 4.97
N GLY A 17 12.06 24.30 3.68
CA GLY A 17 11.01 23.78 2.83
C GLY A 17 10.61 22.42 3.38
N SER A 18 9.40 22.30 3.91
CA SER A 18 8.81 21.00 4.23
C SER A 18 8.76 20.19 2.93
N VAL A 19 9.63 19.21 2.79
CA VAL A 19 9.48 18.18 1.76
C VAL A 19 8.33 17.30 2.19
N TRP A 20 7.13 17.59 1.71
CA TRP A 20 6.03 16.62 1.77
C TRP A 20 6.34 15.56 0.73
N ALA A 21 6.81 14.40 1.17
CA ALA A 21 6.69 13.21 0.34
C ALA A 21 5.19 12.95 0.16
N ALA A 22 4.62 13.36 -0.98
CA ALA A 22 3.24 13.07 -1.33
C ALA A 22 3.09 11.59 -1.70
N GLY A 23 3.39 10.70 -0.75
CA GLY A 23 2.94 9.32 -0.80
C GLY A 23 1.46 9.30 -0.45
N HIS A 24 0.65 8.65 -1.26
CA HIS A 24 -0.73 8.40 -0.87
C HIS A 24 -0.73 7.50 0.38
N PRO A 25 -1.55 7.79 1.40
CA PRO A 25 -1.53 7.03 2.63
C PRO A 25 -1.92 5.58 2.35
N LEU A 26 -1.03 4.65 2.71
CA LEU A 26 -1.25 3.20 2.65
C LEU A 26 -1.99 2.67 3.89
N HIS A 27 -2.54 3.58 4.70
CA HIS A 27 -3.39 3.30 5.84
C HIS A 27 -4.67 4.11 5.73
N LYS A 28 -5.82 3.47 5.99
CA LYS A 28 -7.14 4.12 6.06
C LYS A 28 -8.02 3.45 7.10
N VAL A 29 -8.89 4.23 7.72
CA VAL A 29 -9.98 3.73 8.55
C VAL A 29 -11.28 3.75 7.74
N ALA A 30 -12.03 2.65 7.72
CA ALA A 30 -13.34 2.56 7.10
C ALA A 30 -14.25 1.68 7.96
N ASP A 31 -15.44 2.18 8.33
CA ASP A 31 -16.44 1.48 9.15
C ASP A 31 -15.86 0.81 10.41
N GLY A 32 -14.94 1.50 11.10
CA GLY A 32 -14.28 0.98 12.32
C GLY A 32 -13.22 -0.08 12.05
N ILE A 33 -12.75 -0.22 10.81
CA ILE A 33 -11.64 -1.09 10.42
C ILE A 33 -10.44 -0.24 10.03
N SER A 34 -9.33 -0.43 10.72
CA SER A 34 -8.01 0.05 10.35
C SER A 34 -7.43 -0.85 9.24
N VAL A 35 -7.24 -0.30 8.04
CA VAL A 35 -6.82 -1.03 6.83
C VAL A 35 -5.43 -0.57 6.42
N TYR A 36 -4.49 -1.50 6.40
CA TYR A 36 -3.12 -1.27 5.93
C TYR A 36 -2.88 -2.00 4.61
N LEU A 37 -2.40 -1.27 3.62
CA LEU A 37 -2.08 -1.76 2.28
C LEU A 37 -0.56 -1.91 2.13
N GLY A 38 -0.13 -3.08 1.67
CA GLY A 38 1.23 -3.34 1.20
C GLY A 38 1.22 -3.68 -0.29
N VAL A 39 2.19 -3.18 -1.04
CA VAL A 39 2.41 -3.56 -2.44
C VAL A 39 3.90 -3.81 -2.62
N VAL A 40 4.29 -5.04 -2.94
CA VAL A 40 5.69 -5.46 -3.03
C VAL A 40 5.94 -6.15 -4.37
N PRO A 41 7.04 -5.85 -5.11
CA PRO A 41 7.37 -6.58 -6.32
C PRO A 41 7.52 -8.08 -6.03
N ALA A 42 6.99 -8.91 -6.92
CA ALA A 42 7.06 -10.37 -6.79
C ALA A 42 8.50 -10.90 -6.76
N ALA A 43 9.42 -10.25 -7.48
CA ALA A 43 10.86 -10.56 -7.45
C ALA A 43 11.47 -10.38 -6.05
N VAL A 44 11.09 -9.33 -5.32
CA VAL A 44 11.56 -9.10 -3.94
C VAL A 44 11.05 -10.17 -2.99
N VAL A 45 9.80 -10.63 -3.18
CA VAL A 45 9.23 -11.73 -2.39
C VAL A 45 9.98 -13.03 -2.67
N GLN A 46 10.27 -13.34 -3.94
CA GLN A 46 11.07 -14.51 -4.30
C GLN A 46 12.46 -14.44 -3.66
N GLU A 47 13.24 -13.39 -3.95
CA GLU A 47 14.64 -13.26 -3.52
C GLU A 47 14.80 -13.29 -2.00
N ARG A 48 13.91 -12.61 -1.27
CA ARG A 48 14.03 -12.48 0.20
C ARG A 48 13.53 -13.70 0.96
N PHE A 49 12.64 -14.47 0.35
CA PHE A 49 11.95 -15.59 1.00
C PHE A 49 12.15 -16.91 0.22
N GLU A 50 13.25 -17.03 -0.53
CA GLU A 50 13.63 -18.29 -1.18
C GLU A 50 13.61 -19.41 -0.13
N ASN A 51 12.84 -20.47 -0.39
CA ASN A 51 12.60 -21.61 0.51
C ASN A 51 11.67 -21.36 1.71
N ARG A 52 10.87 -20.28 1.70
CA ARG A 52 9.81 -20.03 2.69
C ARG A 52 8.42 -20.15 2.05
N PRO A 53 7.37 -20.46 2.83
CA PRO A 53 6.00 -20.59 2.31
C PRO A 53 5.57 -19.39 1.43
N GLU A 54 6.00 -18.18 1.79
CA GLU A 54 5.67 -16.92 1.14
C GLU A 54 6.03 -16.87 -0.36
N ALA A 55 7.07 -17.59 -0.80
CA ALA A 55 7.51 -17.58 -2.20
C ALA A 55 6.54 -18.33 -3.15
N VAL A 56 5.81 -19.32 -2.63
CA VAL A 56 4.89 -20.18 -3.40
C VAL A 56 3.41 -19.90 -3.12
N MET A 57 3.10 -19.00 -2.18
CA MET A 57 1.71 -18.59 -1.87
C MET A 57 0.97 -18.10 -3.13
N HIS A 58 -0.35 -18.33 -3.19
CA HIS A 58 -1.24 -17.83 -4.25
C HIS A 58 -0.86 -18.29 -5.68
N GLY A 59 -0.34 -19.53 -5.80
CA GLY A 59 0.17 -20.06 -7.08
C GLY A 59 1.54 -19.50 -7.48
N GLY A 60 2.21 -18.80 -6.57
CA GLY A 60 3.54 -18.26 -6.71
C GLY A 60 3.61 -16.92 -7.43
N ALA A 61 4.65 -16.18 -7.08
CA ALA A 61 5.23 -15.22 -8.00
C ALA A 61 5.79 -16.05 -9.17
N SER A 62 5.21 -16.03 -10.36
CA SER A 62 6.04 -16.36 -11.53
C SER A 62 7.05 -15.21 -11.63
N GLY A 63 8.35 -15.48 -11.84
CA GLY A 63 9.43 -14.46 -11.89
C GLY A 63 9.32 -13.44 -13.04
N LYS A 64 8.10 -13.21 -13.53
CA LYS A 64 7.76 -12.25 -14.57
C LYS A 64 7.80 -10.84 -14.00
N ALA A 65 8.49 -9.95 -14.69
CA ALA A 65 8.45 -8.52 -14.43
C ALA A 65 6.99 -8.02 -14.42
N GLY A 66 6.70 -7.02 -13.58
CA GLY A 66 5.36 -6.42 -13.50
C GLY A 66 4.36 -7.17 -12.60
N ARG A 67 4.75 -8.27 -11.94
CA ARG A 67 3.91 -8.89 -10.89
C ARG A 67 4.22 -8.28 -9.52
N TYR A 68 3.17 -8.00 -8.75
CA TYR A 68 3.24 -7.44 -7.41
C TYR A 68 2.35 -8.22 -6.46
N HIS A 69 2.85 -8.46 -5.24
CA HIS A 69 2.05 -8.96 -4.14
C HIS A 69 1.31 -7.79 -3.50
N VAL A 70 -0.02 -7.78 -3.64
CA VAL A 70 -0.89 -6.82 -2.93
C VAL A 70 -1.34 -7.49 -1.65
N MET A 71 -1.07 -6.82 -0.53
CA MET A 71 -1.25 -7.33 0.83
C MET A 71 -2.15 -6.39 1.62
N VAL A 72 -3.03 -6.94 2.45
CA VAL A 72 -3.94 -6.17 3.30
C VAL A 72 -3.92 -6.73 4.72
N ALA A 73 -3.70 -5.85 5.70
CA ALA A 73 -3.81 -6.17 7.11
C ALA A 73 -4.97 -5.36 7.73
N LEU A 74 -5.92 -6.05 8.37
CA LEU A 74 -7.12 -5.46 8.95
C LEU A 74 -7.11 -5.48 10.47
N PHE A 75 -7.22 -4.33 11.12
CA PHE A 75 -7.38 -4.21 12.58
C PHE A 75 -8.78 -3.68 12.90
N ASP A 76 -9.37 -4.11 14.01
CA ASP A 76 -10.45 -3.37 14.63
C ASP A 76 -9.89 -2.02 15.12
N GLU A 77 -10.50 -0.91 14.70
CA GLU A 77 -9.98 0.43 14.97
C GLU A 77 -9.96 0.77 16.46
N HIS A 78 -10.95 0.28 17.22
CA HIS A 78 -11.09 0.64 18.62
C HIS A 78 -10.17 -0.17 19.53
N SER A 79 -10.16 -1.49 19.34
CA SER A 79 -9.39 -2.42 20.17
C SER A 79 -7.96 -2.65 19.67
N GLY A 80 -7.68 -2.33 18.39
CA GLY A 80 -6.43 -2.70 17.75
C GLY A 80 -6.27 -4.20 17.51
N HIS A 81 -7.33 -5.00 17.68
CA HIS A 81 -7.25 -6.45 17.46
C HIS A 81 -7.17 -6.79 15.98
N ARG A 82 -6.37 -7.81 15.65
CA ARG A 82 -6.26 -8.36 14.29
C ARG A 82 -7.60 -8.97 13.88
N LEU A 83 -8.10 -8.61 12.70
CA LEU A 83 -9.27 -9.23 12.09
C LEU A 83 -8.80 -10.34 11.13
N THR A 84 -8.97 -11.60 11.53
CA THR A 84 -8.37 -12.78 10.88
C THR A 84 -9.34 -13.64 10.08
N ALA A 85 -10.65 -13.39 10.18
CA ALA A 85 -11.69 -14.16 9.51
C ALA A 85 -12.44 -13.38 8.41
N ALA A 86 -11.85 -12.31 7.88
CA ALA A 86 -12.46 -11.54 6.80
C ALA A 86 -12.31 -12.22 5.44
N GLU A 87 -13.32 -12.10 4.60
CA GLU A 87 -13.19 -12.32 3.15
C GLU A 87 -12.91 -10.97 2.50
N ILE A 88 -11.81 -10.90 1.75
CA ILE A 88 -11.41 -9.67 1.08
C ILE A 88 -11.30 -9.93 -0.41
N GLU A 89 -11.91 -9.05 -1.18
CA GLU A 89 -11.70 -9.00 -2.61
C GLU A 89 -11.09 -7.66 -3.00
N ALA A 90 -10.05 -7.73 -3.82
CA ALA A 90 -9.38 -6.55 -4.34
C ALA A 90 -9.60 -6.42 -5.84
N THR A 91 -9.97 -5.20 -6.26
CA THR A 91 -9.92 -4.77 -7.66
C THR A 91 -8.76 -3.82 -7.83
N VAL A 92 -7.77 -4.21 -8.64
CA VAL A 92 -6.60 -3.38 -8.98
C VAL A 92 -6.72 -2.92 -10.42
N SER A 93 -6.77 -1.62 -10.64
CA SER A 93 -6.91 -1.02 -11.97
C SER A 93 -5.94 0.13 -12.19
N GLU A 94 -5.52 0.34 -13.43
CA GLU A 94 -4.98 1.64 -13.84
C GLU A 94 -6.09 2.69 -13.83
N LEU A 95 -5.73 3.97 -13.70
CA LEU A 95 -6.72 5.04 -13.76
C LEU A 95 -7.43 5.06 -15.11
N GLY A 96 -8.77 4.93 -15.09
CA GLY A 96 -9.61 4.98 -16.29
C GLY A 96 -9.80 3.64 -17.03
N LEU A 97 -9.18 2.55 -16.56
CA LEU A 97 -9.33 1.21 -17.14
C LEU A 97 -10.11 0.25 -16.22
N SER A 98 -10.64 -0.82 -16.80
CA SER A 98 -11.13 -1.96 -16.02
C SER A 98 -9.97 -2.67 -15.32
N GLY A 99 -10.15 -3.00 -14.05
CA GLY A 99 -9.13 -3.65 -13.23
C GLY A 99 -9.26 -5.17 -13.18
N SER A 100 -8.21 -5.83 -12.73
CA SER A 100 -8.26 -7.24 -12.35
C SER A 100 -8.82 -7.39 -10.93
N ARG A 101 -9.77 -8.31 -10.77
CA ARG A 101 -10.46 -8.60 -9.50
C ARG A 101 -10.04 -9.97 -8.99
N LYS A 102 -9.60 -10.07 -7.74
CA LYS A 102 -9.20 -11.34 -7.10
C LYS A 102 -9.55 -11.35 -5.63
N ILE A 103 -9.86 -12.53 -5.11
CA ILE A 103 -9.91 -12.79 -3.66
C ILE A 103 -8.49 -12.73 -3.10
N LEU A 104 -8.32 -12.04 -1.97
CA LEU A 104 -7.09 -12.06 -1.21
C LEU A 104 -7.14 -13.22 -0.21
N GLU A 105 -6.25 -14.17 -0.37
CA GLU A 105 -6.20 -15.35 0.48
C GLU A 105 -5.47 -15.03 1.79
N PRO A 106 -5.89 -15.61 2.93
CA PRO A 106 -5.17 -15.45 4.18
C PRO A 106 -3.77 -16.05 4.09
N MET A 107 -2.80 -15.37 4.67
CA MET A 107 -1.41 -15.77 4.77
C MET A 107 -0.79 -15.27 6.07
N GLU A 108 0.29 -15.90 6.49
CA GLU A 108 1.07 -15.50 7.66
C GLU A 108 2.31 -14.74 7.20
N VAL A 109 2.45 -13.49 7.62
CA VAL A 109 3.65 -12.68 7.36
C VAL A 109 4.20 -12.21 8.70
N GLY A 110 5.39 -12.68 9.07
CA GLY A 110 5.95 -12.38 10.39
C GLY A 110 5.15 -12.96 11.56
N GLY A 111 4.40 -14.05 11.34
CA GLY A 111 3.56 -14.71 12.35
C GLY A 111 2.23 -14.00 12.65
N VAL A 112 1.81 -13.09 11.77
CA VAL A 112 0.49 -12.46 11.85
C VAL A 112 -0.29 -12.61 10.54
N THR A 113 -1.60 -12.85 10.68
CA THR A 113 -2.52 -12.99 9.55
C THR A 113 -2.62 -11.69 8.75
N THR A 114 -2.35 -11.82 7.46
CA THR A 114 -2.45 -10.82 6.40
C THR A 114 -3.19 -11.47 5.23
N TYR A 115 -3.78 -10.69 4.34
CA TYR A 115 -4.47 -11.20 3.15
C TYR A 115 -3.72 -10.79 1.90
N GLY A 116 -3.51 -11.71 0.96
CA GLY A 116 -2.62 -11.49 -0.19
C GLY A 116 -3.13 -12.08 -1.50
N ASN A 117 -2.74 -11.46 -2.61
CA ASN A 117 -2.71 -12.10 -3.92
C ASN A 117 -1.73 -11.37 -4.86
N TYR A 118 -1.31 -12.04 -5.93
CA TYR A 118 -0.47 -11.44 -6.96
C TYR A 118 -1.31 -10.76 -8.04
N PHE A 119 -0.93 -9.54 -8.40
CA PHE A 119 -1.53 -8.75 -9.47
C PHE A 119 -0.47 -8.35 -10.50
N GLU A 120 -0.90 -8.15 -11.74
CA GLU A 120 -0.06 -7.57 -12.79
C GLU A 120 -0.29 -6.05 -12.82
N LEU A 121 0.79 -5.28 -12.69
CA LEU A 121 0.79 -3.82 -12.80
C LEU A 121 1.69 -3.45 -13.99
N SER A 122 1.06 -3.04 -15.08
CA SER A 122 1.65 -2.78 -16.40
C SER A 122 2.42 -1.46 -16.47
N GLY A 123 3.45 -1.30 -15.63
CA GLY A 123 4.37 -0.17 -15.69
C GLY A 123 4.12 0.92 -14.66
N ALA A 124 4.90 1.99 -14.74
CA ALA A 124 4.84 3.08 -13.78
C ALA A 124 3.60 3.95 -14.00
N GLY A 125 2.95 4.37 -12.92
CA GLY A 125 1.73 5.15 -12.99
C GLY A 125 0.91 5.07 -11.71
N PHE A 126 -0.30 5.61 -11.77
CA PHE A 126 -1.27 5.53 -10.68
C PHE A 126 -2.21 4.36 -10.88
N TYR A 127 -2.36 3.58 -9.82
CA TYR A 127 -3.29 2.47 -9.71
C TYR A 127 -4.34 2.81 -8.66
N ARG A 128 -5.58 2.39 -8.91
CA ARG A 128 -6.63 2.35 -7.90
C ARG A 128 -6.76 0.93 -7.39
N ILE A 129 -6.71 0.77 -6.08
CA ILE A 129 -6.92 -0.51 -5.39
C ILE A 129 -8.19 -0.36 -4.58
N VAL A 130 -9.27 -1.01 -5.02
CA VAL A 130 -10.56 -1.03 -4.31
C VAL A 130 -10.65 -2.32 -3.53
N LEU A 131 -11.02 -2.23 -2.25
CA LEU A 131 -11.21 -3.36 -1.36
C LEU A 131 -12.69 -3.47 -0.99
N GLU A 132 -13.22 -4.67 -1.15
CA GLU A 132 -14.47 -5.10 -0.54
C GLU A 132 -14.14 -6.06 0.61
N ILE A 133 -14.52 -5.68 1.83
CA ILE A 133 -14.19 -6.40 3.06
C ILE A 133 -15.49 -6.92 3.67
N ARG A 134 -15.64 -8.24 3.75
CA ARG A 134 -16.77 -8.91 4.42
C ARG A 134 -16.29 -9.54 5.71
N ARG A 135 -16.95 -9.21 6.82
CA ARG A 135 -16.65 -9.80 8.14
C ARG A 135 -17.77 -10.77 8.55
N PRO A 136 -17.44 -11.90 9.19
CA PRO A 136 -18.45 -12.81 9.73
C PRO A 136 -19.39 -12.07 10.70
N GLY A 137 -20.70 -12.32 10.58
CA GLY A 137 -21.72 -11.70 11.43
C GLY A 137 -22.00 -10.22 11.13
N VAL A 138 -21.33 -9.60 10.14
CA VAL A 138 -21.60 -8.22 9.72
C VAL A 138 -22.31 -8.24 8.37
N ALA A 139 -23.55 -7.77 8.32
CA ALA A 139 -24.40 -7.89 7.14
C ALA A 139 -23.91 -7.09 5.92
N ARG A 140 -23.24 -5.96 6.14
CA ARG A 140 -22.77 -5.07 5.08
C ARG A 140 -21.26 -5.19 4.90
N ALA A 141 -20.82 -5.31 3.65
CA ALA A 141 -19.40 -5.19 3.32
C ALA A 141 -18.92 -3.75 3.54
N THR A 142 -17.70 -3.64 4.09
CA THR A 142 -16.98 -2.37 4.18
C THR A 142 -16.19 -2.16 2.90
N TRP A 143 -16.32 -0.98 2.32
CA TRP A 143 -15.61 -0.61 1.09
C TRP A 143 -14.58 0.46 1.39
N THR A 144 -13.37 0.29 0.85
CA THR A 144 -12.35 1.34 0.85
C THR A 144 -11.55 1.31 -0.44
N SER A 145 -10.82 2.39 -0.73
CA SER A 145 -9.92 2.40 -1.88
C SER A 145 -8.66 3.20 -1.62
N PHE A 146 -7.58 2.79 -2.26
CA PHE A 146 -6.29 3.44 -2.24
C PHE A 146 -5.91 3.90 -3.64
N GLN A 147 -5.23 5.04 -3.71
CA GLN A 147 -4.42 5.37 -4.88
C GLN A 147 -3.00 4.93 -4.56
N TYR A 148 -2.39 4.17 -5.46
CA TYR A 148 -1.02 3.68 -5.33
C TYR A 148 -0.23 4.17 -6.53
N GLN A 149 0.90 4.83 -6.28
CA GLN A 149 1.80 5.27 -7.35
C GLN A 149 2.93 4.26 -7.48
N LEU A 150 2.95 3.53 -8.59
CA LEU A 150 4.11 2.72 -8.95
C LEU A 150 5.13 3.62 -9.64
N SER A 151 6.24 3.91 -8.97
CA SER A 151 7.38 4.62 -9.57
C SER A 151 8.23 3.64 -10.39
N ARG A 152 8.85 4.12 -11.47
CA ARG A 152 9.97 3.38 -12.08
C ARG A 152 11.06 3.21 -11.04
N ALA A 153 11.63 2.01 -10.93
CA ALA A 153 12.93 1.84 -10.31
C ALA A 153 13.92 2.72 -11.08
N ARG A 154 14.68 3.57 -10.36
CA ARG A 154 15.77 4.35 -10.95
C ARG A 154 16.98 3.46 -11.15
#